data_AF-A0A3M3JM97-F1
#
_entry.id   AF-A0A3M3JM97-F1
#
_cell.length_a   1.000
_cell.length_b   1.000
_cell.length_c   1.000
_cell.angle_alpha   90.00
_cell.angle_beta   90.00
_cell.angle_gamma   90.00
#
_symmetry.space_group_name_H-M   'P 1'
#
loop_
_entity.id
_entity.type
_entity.pdbx_description
1 polymer ?
#
loop_
_entity_poly.entity_id
_entity_poly.type
_entity_poly.pdbx_seq_one_letter_code
_entity_poly.pdbx_strand_id
1 'polypeptide(L)'
;MIAVIVMIYIAIILSGLVALTTYNTNRTQQLFIQSEKYVNELSMVKKSLLALSTTYVETVDDTTMRYAALPMGVNRGTYHTLPAMLLKQVNPLGKPYIYCPSGSRSDVPLTVTINGGPSLTYDVATSVLVKNGRSTDYVTGSGVNTLHGAIVLAYIISPNNSFKGTTNCTDVVFDESTQSFTVLDGRVEVITDVEVESVNLE
;
A
#
# COMPACT_ATOMS: atom_id res chain seq x y z
N MET A 1 -17.39 42.54 48.38
CA MET A 1 -17.27 41.07 48.51
C MET A 1 -18.00 40.32 47.40
N ILE A 2 -19.30 40.56 47.16
CA ILE A 2 -20.08 39.83 46.13
C ILE A 2 -19.47 39.96 44.72
N ALA A 3 -19.07 41.17 44.30
CA ALA A 3 -18.45 41.39 42.99
C ALA A 3 -17.15 40.60 42.77
N VAL A 4 -16.33 40.43 43.83
CA VAL A 4 -15.08 39.66 43.78
C VAL A 4 -15.38 38.17 43.63
N ILE A 5 -16.39 37.67 44.34
CA ILE A 5 -16.84 36.27 44.23
C ILE A 5 -17.36 35.97 42.82
N VAL A 6 -18.16 36.88 42.24
CA VAL A 6 -18.68 36.73 40.87
C VAL A 6 -17.54 36.73 39.84
N MET A 7 -16.54 37.61 39.98
CA MET A 7 -15.38 37.63 39.08
C MET A 7 -14.55 36.33 39.16
N ILE A 8 -14.40 35.75 40.35
CA ILE A 8 -13.71 34.46 40.53
C ILE A 8 -14.48 33.33 39.83
N TYR A 9 -15.81 33.28 39.98
CA TYR A 9 -16.64 32.28 39.30
C TYR A 9 -16.55 32.39 37.77
N ILE A 10 -16.59 33.61 37.23
CA ILE A 10 -16.44 33.86 35.79
C ILE A 10 -15.07 33.41 35.28
N ALA A 11 -13.99 33.68 36.04
CA ALA A 11 -12.64 33.26 35.69
C ALA A 11 -12.49 31.72 35.68
N ILE A 12 -13.10 31.01 36.63
CA ILE A 12 -13.10 29.54 36.68
C ILE A 12 -13.85 28.96 35.47
N ILE A 13 -15.01 29.52 35.11
CA ILE A 13 -15.77 29.06 33.95
C ILE A 13 -14.99 29.30 32.65
N LEU A 14 -14.41 30.50 32.47
CA LEU A 14 -13.61 30.84 31.29
C LEU A 14 -12.39 29.94 31.13
N SER A 15 -11.64 29.70 32.21
CA SER A 15 -10.47 28.80 32.18
C SER A 15 -10.85 27.35 31.88
N GLY A 16 -11.98 26.85 32.41
CA GLY A 16 -12.51 25.54 32.05
C GLY A 16 -12.87 25.40 30.57
N LEU A 17 -13.48 26.44 29.98
CA LEU A 17 -13.79 26.47 28.54
C LEU A 17 -12.53 26.50 27.68
N VAL A 18 -11.52 27.30 28.05
CA VAL A 18 -10.23 27.34 27.35
C VAL A 18 -9.51 26.01 27.45
N ALA A 19 -9.52 25.36 28.63
CA ALA A 19 -8.92 24.04 28.79
C ALA A 19 -9.60 22.98 27.93
N LEU A 20 -10.94 22.98 27.86
CA LEU A 20 -11.71 22.04 27.04
C LEU A 20 -11.47 22.24 25.54
N THR A 21 -11.48 23.49 25.07
CA THR A 21 -11.18 23.80 23.66
C THR A 21 -9.75 23.41 23.30
N THR A 22 -8.77 23.71 24.16
CA THR A 22 -7.36 23.32 23.96
C THR A 22 -7.19 21.81 23.92
N TYR A 23 -7.87 21.07 24.81
CA TYR A 23 -7.87 19.60 24.80
C TYR A 23 -8.40 19.04 23.49
N ASN A 24 -9.55 19.54 23.02
CA ASN A 24 -10.14 19.09 21.75
C ASN A 24 -9.26 19.42 20.55
N THR A 25 -8.67 20.62 20.51
CA THR A 25 -7.73 21.01 19.44
C THR A 25 -6.49 20.12 19.43
N ASN A 26 -5.88 19.87 20.59
CA ASN A 26 -4.72 18.98 20.71
C ASN A 26 -5.07 17.55 20.28
N ARG A 27 -6.23 17.04 20.67
CA ARG A 27 -6.70 15.71 20.25
C ARG A 27 -6.86 15.62 18.73
N THR A 28 -7.50 16.61 18.11
CA THR A 28 -7.69 16.65 16.66
C THR A 28 -6.35 16.76 15.92
N GLN A 29 -5.42 17.59 16.41
CA GLN A 29 -4.06 17.68 15.85
C GLN A 29 -3.31 16.35 15.94
N GLN A 30 -3.41 15.64 17.06
CA GLN A 30 -2.77 14.33 17.23
C GLN A 30 -3.35 13.30 16.25
N LEU A 31 -4.66 13.27 16.04
CA LEU A 31 -5.30 12.40 15.05
C LEU A 31 -4.86 12.73 13.62
N PHE A 32 -4.72 14.03 13.30
CA PHE A 32 -4.23 14.48 12.00
C PHE A 32 -2.79 14.03 11.75
N ILE A 33 -1.88 14.30 12.68
CA ILE A 33 -0.46 13.90 12.59
C ILE A 33 -0.34 12.39 12.43
N GLN A 34 -1.14 11.61 13.19
CA GLN A 34 -1.17 10.17 13.04
C GLN A 34 -1.62 9.76 11.65
N SER A 35 -2.73 10.31 11.15
CA SER A 35 -3.24 10.02 9.79
C SER A 35 -2.20 10.33 8.71
N GLU A 36 -1.53 11.48 8.81
CA GLU A 36 -0.49 11.88 7.86
C GLU A 36 0.70 10.91 7.90
N LYS A 37 1.12 10.49 9.09
CA LYS A 37 2.16 9.48 9.25
C LYS A 37 1.79 8.15 8.55
N TYR A 38 0.55 7.70 8.65
CA TYR A 38 0.10 6.48 7.94
C TYR A 38 0.20 6.61 6.43
N VAL A 39 -0.25 7.73 5.88
CA VAL A 39 -0.20 8.00 4.44
C VAL A 39 1.25 8.05 3.97
N ASN A 40 2.10 8.78 4.70
CA ASN A 40 3.51 8.93 4.36
C ASN A 40 4.28 7.61 4.44
N GLU A 41 4.03 6.76 5.45
CA GLU A 41 4.68 5.45 5.55
C GLU A 41 4.26 4.50 4.44
N LEU A 42 2.97 4.45 4.09
CA LEU A 42 2.48 3.61 2.99
C LEU A 42 3.04 4.10 1.63
N SER A 43 3.09 5.42 1.41
CA SER A 43 3.73 6.01 0.23
C SER A 43 5.23 5.70 0.17
N MET A 44 5.93 5.69 1.31
CA MET A 44 7.34 5.31 1.38
C MET A 44 7.56 3.84 1.01
N VAL A 45 6.66 2.93 1.42
CA VAL A 45 6.69 1.52 1.01
C VAL A 45 6.49 1.39 -0.49
N LYS A 46 5.50 2.08 -1.08
CA LYS A 46 5.30 2.13 -2.52
C LYS A 46 6.55 2.61 -3.26
N LYS A 47 7.15 3.73 -2.85
CA LYS A 47 8.38 4.25 -3.45
C LYS A 47 9.56 3.27 -3.34
N SER A 48 9.66 2.55 -2.23
CA SER A 48 10.70 1.54 -2.04
C SER A 48 10.50 0.33 -2.97
N LEU A 49 9.25 -0.11 -3.16
CA LEU A 49 8.92 -1.14 -4.16
C LEU A 49 9.20 -0.67 -5.59
N LEU A 50 8.88 0.58 -5.92
CA LEU A 50 9.23 1.18 -7.21
C LEU A 50 10.74 1.24 -7.43
N ALA A 51 11.54 1.60 -6.41
CA ALA A 51 12.99 1.58 -6.51
C ALA A 51 13.55 0.16 -6.74
N LEU A 52 12.86 -0.87 -6.22
CA LEU A 52 13.20 -2.28 -6.42
C LEU A 52 12.58 -2.90 -7.67
N SER A 53 11.57 -2.27 -8.28
CA SER A 53 10.92 -2.73 -9.51
C SER A 53 11.93 -2.81 -10.66
N THR A 54 11.64 -3.53 -11.73
CA THR A 54 12.51 -3.53 -12.90
C THR A 54 11.69 -3.61 -14.16
N THR A 55 12.32 -3.32 -15.30
CA THR A 55 11.81 -3.68 -16.61
C THR A 55 12.67 -4.76 -17.23
N TYR A 56 12.07 -5.61 -18.04
CA TYR A 56 12.78 -6.61 -18.85
C TYR A 56 12.25 -6.57 -20.27
N VAL A 57 13.03 -7.09 -21.21
CA VAL A 57 12.69 -7.07 -22.63
C VAL A 57 12.48 -8.52 -23.09
N GLU A 58 11.36 -8.75 -23.76
CA GLU A 58 11.10 -10.02 -24.44
C GLU A 58 10.68 -9.76 -25.88
N THR A 59 10.99 -10.73 -26.74
CA THR A 59 10.53 -10.70 -28.13
C THR A 59 9.42 -11.74 -28.26
N VAL A 60 8.21 -11.26 -28.51
CA VAL A 60 7.02 -12.08 -28.76
C VAL A 60 6.58 -11.80 -30.19
N ASP A 61 6.50 -12.84 -31.02
CA ASP A 61 6.06 -12.75 -32.42
C ASP A 61 6.78 -11.65 -33.23
N ASP A 62 8.11 -11.63 -33.20
CA ASP A 62 8.98 -10.62 -33.85
C ASP A 62 8.80 -9.17 -33.37
N THR A 63 8.02 -8.96 -32.31
CA THR A 63 7.90 -7.66 -31.63
C THR A 63 8.66 -7.69 -30.31
N THR A 64 9.66 -6.82 -30.20
CA THR A 64 10.41 -6.63 -28.95
C THR A 64 9.65 -5.64 -28.08
N MET A 65 9.10 -6.14 -26.96
CA MET A 65 8.37 -5.34 -26.00
C MET A 65 9.10 -5.28 -24.66
N ARG A 66 9.00 -4.13 -23.99
CA ARG A 66 9.49 -3.94 -22.63
C ARG A 66 8.33 -4.20 -21.68
N TYR A 67 8.58 -4.97 -20.64
CA TYR A 67 7.59 -5.35 -19.63
C TYR A 67 8.07 -4.92 -18.25
N ALA A 68 7.15 -4.36 -17.47
CA ALA A 68 7.37 -4.04 -16.08
C ALA A 68 7.21 -5.28 -15.19
N ALA A 69 8.05 -5.36 -14.15
CA ALA A 69 8.06 -6.44 -13.19
C ALA A 69 8.29 -5.90 -11.77
N LEU A 70 7.62 -6.51 -10.79
CA LEU A 70 7.77 -6.19 -9.38
C LEU A 70 8.39 -7.34 -8.59
N PRO A 71 9.18 -7.07 -7.55
CA PRO A 71 9.79 -8.12 -6.74
C PRO A 71 8.72 -8.96 -6.06
N MET A 72 9.02 -10.25 -5.94
CA MET A 72 8.16 -11.22 -5.27
C MET A 72 8.05 -10.94 -3.77
N GLY A 73 6.84 -11.09 -3.24
CA GLY A 73 6.56 -10.98 -1.81
C GLY A 73 7.02 -12.20 -1.02
N VAL A 74 6.89 -12.14 0.31
CA VAL A 74 7.17 -13.29 1.19
C VAL A 74 5.85 -13.91 1.64
N ASN A 75 5.67 -15.20 1.39
CA ASN A 75 4.50 -15.92 1.86
C ASN A 75 4.53 -16.06 3.41
N ARG A 76 3.46 -15.62 4.09
CA ARG A 76 3.27 -15.74 5.55
C ARG A 76 2.06 -16.60 5.91
N GLY A 77 1.70 -17.55 5.06
CA GLY A 77 0.56 -18.42 5.25
C GLY A 77 -0.67 -17.86 4.56
N THR A 78 -1.43 -16.99 5.22
CA THR A 78 -2.70 -16.49 4.65
C THR A 78 -2.53 -15.32 3.69
N TYR A 79 -1.37 -14.66 3.66
CA TYR A 79 -1.09 -13.57 2.73
C TYR A 79 0.41 -13.50 2.39
N HIS A 80 0.73 -12.89 1.27
CA HIS A 80 2.07 -12.41 0.98
C HIS A 80 2.30 -11.05 1.63
N THR A 81 3.48 -10.89 2.24
CA THR A 81 3.99 -9.60 2.72
C THR A 81 4.98 -9.03 1.74
N LEU A 82 5.45 -7.81 2.03
CA LEU A 82 6.50 -7.15 1.28
C LEU A 82 7.75 -8.06 1.12
N PRO A 83 8.49 -7.91 0.00
CA PRO A 83 9.77 -8.58 -0.20
C PRO A 83 10.70 -8.43 1.02
N ALA A 84 11.44 -9.48 1.38
CA ALA A 84 12.26 -9.52 2.59
C ALA A 84 13.36 -8.44 2.66
N MET A 85 13.76 -7.90 1.51
CA MET A 85 14.78 -6.85 1.40
C MET A 85 14.28 -5.45 1.82
N LEU A 86 12.96 -5.25 1.96
CA LEU A 86 12.42 -4.00 2.46
C LEU A 86 12.58 -3.92 3.98
N LEU A 87 13.12 -2.80 4.47
CA LEU A 87 13.30 -2.57 5.92
C LEU A 87 11.98 -2.43 6.68
N LYS A 88 10.93 -1.95 6.00
CA LYS A 88 9.61 -1.68 6.59
C LYS A 88 8.65 -2.82 6.25
N GLN A 89 8.53 -3.78 7.15
CA GLN A 89 7.64 -4.95 6.99
C GLN A 89 6.27 -4.78 7.66
N VAL A 90 6.17 -3.84 8.60
CA VAL A 90 4.94 -3.54 9.35
C VAL A 90 4.60 -2.06 9.25
N ASN A 91 3.32 -1.75 9.35
CA ASN A 91 2.79 -0.40 9.39
C ASN A 91 2.93 0.22 10.80
N PRO A 92 2.58 1.51 11.00
CA PRO A 92 2.70 2.14 12.31
C PRO A 92 1.82 1.53 13.41
N LEU A 93 0.86 0.67 13.06
CA LEU A 93 0.04 -0.10 13.99
C LEU A 93 0.67 -1.45 14.37
N GLY A 94 1.86 -1.75 13.86
CA GLY A 94 2.52 -3.05 14.04
C GLY A 94 1.86 -4.19 13.27
N LYS A 95 0.97 -3.90 12.32
CA LYS A 95 0.37 -4.90 11.43
C LYS A 95 1.24 -5.08 10.19
N PRO A 96 1.43 -6.31 9.70
CA PRO A 96 2.15 -6.54 8.46
C PRO A 96 1.37 -5.94 7.28
N TYR A 97 2.11 -5.41 6.31
CA TYR A 97 1.52 -5.03 5.03
C TYR A 97 1.13 -6.28 4.25
N ILE A 98 -0.04 -6.24 3.61
CA ILE A 98 -0.45 -7.26 2.62
C ILE A 98 0.00 -6.75 1.27
N TYR A 99 0.76 -7.57 0.55
CA TYR A 99 1.35 -7.22 -0.72
C TYR A 99 0.87 -8.20 -1.79
N CYS A 100 0.26 -7.64 -2.82
CA CYS A 100 -0.42 -8.37 -3.88
C CYS A 100 0.24 -8.07 -5.23
N PRO A 101 1.39 -8.67 -5.55
CA PRO A 101 2.05 -8.44 -6.82
C PRO A 101 1.34 -9.14 -7.97
N SER A 102 1.32 -8.50 -9.12
CA SER A 102 0.74 -8.94 -10.39
C SER A 102 1.72 -8.62 -11.51
N GLY A 103 1.59 -9.30 -12.63
CA GLY A 103 2.45 -9.12 -13.79
C GLY A 103 1.78 -8.31 -14.88
N SER A 104 2.59 -7.74 -15.77
CA SER A 104 2.13 -7.00 -16.95
C SER A 104 1.64 -7.90 -18.08
N ARG A 105 1.86 -9.22 -17.96
CA ARG A 105 1.59 -10.22 -19.00
C ARG A 105 0.60 -11.28 -18.58
N SER A 106 -0.20 -11.75 -19.51
CA SER A 106 -1.16 -12.86 -19.30
C SER A 106 -0.94 -14.05 -20.24
N ASP A 107 0.01 -13.92 -21.16
CA ASP A 107 0.37 -14.91 -22.19
C ASP A 107 1.43 -15.92 -21.71
N VAL A 108 1.84 -15.84 -20.45
CA VAL A 108 2.88 -16.69 -19.86
C VAL A 108 2.30 -17.73 -18.92
N PRO A 109 2.91 -18.93 -18.80
CA PRO A 109 2.47 -19.94 -17.84
C PRO A 109 2.55 -19.45 -16.39
N LEU A 110 1.42 -19.47 -15.69
CA LEU A 110 1.33 -19.10 -14.28
C LEU A 110 1.65 -20.34 -13.42
N THR A 111 2.75 -20.31 -12.68
CA THR A 111 3.31 -21.49 -11.98
C THR A 111 3.47 -21.31 -10.49
N VAL A 112 3.31 -20.09 -9.98
CA VAL A 112 3.51 -19.74 -8.57
C VAL A 112 2.22 -19.17 -7.99
N THR A 113 1.76 -19.71 -6.87
CA THR A 113 0.56 -19.23 -6.19
C THR A 113 0.89 -18.14 -5.17
N ILE A 114 0.22 -16.99 -5.31
CA ILE A 114 0.20 -15.91 -4.34
C ILE A 114 -1.00 -16.08 -3.41
N ASN A 115 -0.72 -16.12 -2.12
CA ASN A 115 -1.74 -15.97 -1.07
C ASN A 115 -2.09 -14.50 -0.95
N GLY A 116 -3.29 -14.13 -1.40
CA GLY A 116 -3.80 -12.77 -1.41
C GLY A 116 -4.69 -12.43 -0.21
N GLY A 117 -4.87 -13.37 0.71
CA GLY A 117 -5.73 -13.25 1.89
C GLY A 117 -6.30 -14.62 2.28
N PRO A 118 -6.99 -14.76 3.42
CA PRO A 118 -7.37 -16.07 3.95
C PRO A 118 -8.25 -16.93 3.03
N SER A 119 -9.01 -16.29 2.14
CA SER A 119 -9.91 -16.96 1.20
C SER A 119 -9.55 -16.68 -0.26
N LEU A 120 -8.37 -16.12 -0.52
CA LEU A 120 -7.96 -15.73 -1.86
C LEU A 120 -6.53 -16.21 -2.15
N THR A 121 -6.42 -16.98 -3.22
CA THR A 121 -5.14 -17.29 -3.88
C THR A 121 -5.26 -16.99 -5.35
N TYR A 122 -4.17 -16.58 -5.98
CA TYR A 122 -4.10 -16.40 -7.44
C TYR A 122 -2.72 -16.78 -7.94
N ASP A 123 -2.66 -17.27 -9.17
CA ASP A 123 -1.40 -17.72 -9.76
C ASP A 123 -0.74 -16.60 -10.56
N VAL A 124 0.59 -16.61 -10.52
CA VAL A 124 1.46 -15.67 -11.22
C VAL A 124 2.58 -16.42 -11.92
N ALA A 125 3.12 -15.83 -12.98
CA ALA A 125 4.41 -16.19 -13.53
C ALA A 125 5.51 -15.42 -12.82
N THR A 126 6.62 -16.09 -12.54
CA THR A 126 7.81 -15.46 -11.96
C THR A 126 9.04 -15.73 -12.81
N SER A 127 10.02 -14.83 -12.71
CA SER A 127 11.34 -15.01 -13.29
C SER A 127 12.41 -14.38 -12.41
N VAL A 128 13.61 -14.96 -12.43
CA VAL A 128 14.76 -14.40 -11.73
C VAL A 128 15.36 -13.30 -12.59
N LEU A 129 15.25 -12.05 -12.13
CA LEU A 129 15.84 -10.89 -12.80
C LEU A 129 16.96 -10.30 -11.95
N VAL A 130 17.95 -9.68 -12.61
CA VAL A 130 19.09 -9.03 -11.95
C VAL A 130 18.87 -7.53 -11.93
N LYS A 131 18.81 -6.94 -10.74
CA LYS A 131 18.80 -5.48 -10.56
C LYS A 131 19.87 -5.09 -9.56
N ASN A 132 20.67 -4.06 -9.88
CA ASN A 132 21.78 -3.58 -9.05
C ASN A 132 22.75 -4.71 -8.63
N GLY A 133 23.04 -5.65 -9.53
CA GLY A 133 23.93 -6.78 -9.27
C GLY A 133 23.34 -7.88 -8.37
N ARG A 134 22.04 -7.83 -8.05
CA ARG A 134 21.36 -8.83 -7.23
C ARG A 134 20.28 -9.55 -8.04
N SER A 135 20.38 -10.88 -8.09
CA SER A 135 19.31 -11.75 -8.61
C SER A 135 18.18 -11.85 -7.60
N THR A 136 16.94 -11.67 -8.03
CA THR A 136 15.74 -11.77 -7.20
C THR A 136 14.59 -12.29 -8.04
N ASP A 137 13.64 -12.98 -7.42
CA ASP A 137 12.41 -13.39 -8.09
C ASP A 137 11.49 -12.18 -8.28
N TYR A 138 11.06 -11.97 -9.52
CA TYR A 138 10.08 -10.96 -9.89
C TYR A 138 8.82 -11.62 -10.42
N VAL A 139 7.68 -10.99 -10.16
CA VAL A 139 6.41 -11.33 -10.80
C VAL A 139 6.40 -10.70 -12.20
N THR A 140 6.25 -11.56 -13.21
CA THR A 140 6.34 -11.20 -14.62
C THR A 140 5.02 -11.36 -15.35
N GLY A 141 4.12 -12.21 -14.86
CA GLY A 141 2.78 -12.40 -15.44
C GLY A 141 1.71 -12.73 -14.41
N SER A 142 0.46 -12.41 -14.74
CA SER A 142 -0.75 -12.73 -13.98
C SER A 142 -2.00 -12.58 -14.88
N GLY A 143 -3.19 -12.79 -14.33
CA GLY A 143 -4.40 -12.23 -14.95
C GLY A 143 -4.28 -10.71 -15.08
N VAL A 144 -4.70 -10.14 -16.20
CA VAL A 144 -4.60 -8.69 -16.45
C VAL A 144 -5.61 -7.95 -15.56
N ASN A 145 -5.12 -7.00 -14.77
CA ASN A 145 -5.97 -6.07 -14.02
C ASN A 145 -5.70 -4.65 -14.53
N THR A 146 -6.63 -4.06 -15.25
CA THR A 146 -6.44 -2.76 -15.91
C THR A 146 -7.29 -1.68 -15.28
N LEU A 147 -6.71 -0.50 -15.06
CA LEU A 147 -7.41 0.71 -14.64
C LEU A 147 -7.10 1.83 -15.63
N HIS A 148 -8.13 2.38 -16.30
CA HIS A 148 -7.99 3.51 -17.25
C HIS A 148 -6.88 3.32 -18.30
N GLY A 149 -6.65 2.09 -18.76
CA GLY A 149 -5.62 1.76 -19.75
C GLY A 149 -4.22 1.48 -19.20
N ALA A 150 -3.98 1.66 -17.89
CA ALA A 150 -2.77 1.24 -17.20
C ALA A 150 -2.97 -0.12 -16.53
N ILE A 151 -1.95 -0.98 -16.54
CA ILE A 151 -1.99 -2.29 -15.86
C ILE A 151 -1.60 -2.09 -14.40
N VAL A 152 -2.46 -2.55 -13.50
CA VAL A 152 -2.16 -2.60 -12.06
C VAL A 152 -1.22 -3.77 -11.79
N LEU A 153 -0.02 -3.46 -11.33
CA LEU A 153 1.02 -4.42 -11.01
C LEU A 153 1.09 -4.78 -9.53
N ALA A 154 0.59 -3.94 -8.62
CA ALA A 154 0.43 -4.38 -7.24
C ALA A 154 -0.61 -3.58 -6.45
N TYR A 155 -1.22 -4.26 -5.48
CA TYR A 155 -1.86 -3.63 -4.33
C TYR A 155 -0.97 -3.75 -3.09
N ILE A 156 -0.80 -2.65 -2.37
CA ILE A 156 -0.10 -2.58 -1.08
C ILE A 156 -1.12 -2.14 -0.05
N ILE A 157 -1.60 -3.09 0.76
CA ILE A 157 -2.63 -2.83 1.75
C ILE A 157 -1.98 -2.69 3.12
N SER A 158 -2.26 -1.57 3.79
CA SER A 158 -1.94 -1.32 5.19
C SER A 158 -3.20 -1.53 6.04
N PRO A 159 -3.31 -2.64 6.78
CA PRO A 159 -4.50 -2.93 7.57
C PRO A 159 -4.61 -2.04 8.81
N ASN A 160 -5.85 -1.70 9.21
CA ASN A 160 -6.14 -0.97 10.43
C ASN A 160 -6.16 -1.88 11.68
N ASN A 161 -6.32 -1.30 12.88
CA ASN A 161 -6.37 -2.08 14.13
C ASN A 161 -7.56 -3.03 14.24
N SER A 162 -8.66 -2.74 13.53
CA SER A 162 -9.82 -3.63 13.40
C SER A 162 -9.53 -4.86 12.56
N PHE A 163 -8.37 -4.95 11.91
CA PHE A 163 -8.00 -6.05 11.04
C PHE A 163 -7.92 -7.38 11.82
N LYS A 164 -8.93 -8.22 11.58
CA LYS A 164 -9.05 -9.60 12.07
C LYS A 164 -8.58 -10.63 11.04
N GLY A 165 -7.90 -10.21 9.98
CA GLY A 165 -7.41 -11.09 8.92
C GLY A 165 -8.27 -11.14 7.67
N THR A 166 -9.45 -10.52 7.63
CA THR A 166 -10.45 -10.71 6.57
C THR A 166 -10.16 -10.01 5.25
N THR A 167 -9.17 -9.11 5.19
CA THR A 167 -8.86 -8.36 3.96
C THR A 167 -8.08 -9.21 2.96
N ASN A 168 -8.64 -9.32 1.76
CA ASN A 168 -8.05 -9.96 0.60
C ASN A 168 -7.60 -8.92 -0.44
N CYS A 169 -6.71 -9.30 -1.34
CA CYS A 169 -6.29 -8.46 -2.48
C CYS A 169 -7.46 -8.06 -3.39
N THR A 170 -8.52 -8.87 -3.46
CA THR A 170 -9.74 -8.58 -4.25
C THR A 170 -10.69 -7.61 -3.57
N ASP A 171 -10.48 -7.27 -2.31
CA ASP A 171 -11.36 -6.35 -1.57
C ASP A 171 -11.05 -4.89 -1.89
N VAL A 172 -10.03 -4.64 -2.72
CA VAL A 172 -9.67 -3.32 -3.19
C VAL A 172 -10.64 -2.88 -4.28
N VAL A 173 -11.29 -1.74 -4.06
CA VAL A 173 -12.27 -1.17 -4.99
C VAL A 173 -11.79 0.22 -5.42
N PHE A 174 -11.91 0.52 -6.71
CA PHE A 174 -11.71 1.87 -7.22
C PHE A 174 -12.98 2.70 -7.00
N ASP A 175 -12.86 3.80 -6.26
CA ASP A 175 -13.93 4.76 -6.06
C ASP A 175 -13.82 5.88 -7.10
N GLU A 176 -14.76 5.90 -8.05
CA GLU A 176 -14.79 6.89 -9.13
C GLU A 176 -15.00 8.33 -8.63
N SER A 177 -15.64 8.51 -7.48
CA SER A 177 -15.93 9.85 -6.94
C SER A 177 -14.69 10.52 -6.38
N THR A 178 -13.82 9.73 -5.75
CA THR A 178 -12.56 10.19 -5.16
C THR A 178 -11.35 9.92 -6.07
N GLN A 179 -11.57 9.22 -7.19
CA GLN A 179 -10.51 8.74 -8.11
C GLN A 179 -9.40 8.02 -7.34
N SER A 180 -9.78 7.19 -6.37
CA SER A 180 -8.83 6.55 -5.47
C SER A 180 -9.20 5.09 -5.16
N PHE A 181 -8.20 4.28 -4.87
CA PHE A 181 -8.43 2.92 -4.42
C PHE A 181 -8.72 2.89 -2.92
N THR A 182 -9.73 2.12 -2.53
CA THR A 182 -10.19 1.99 -1.17
C THR A 182 -10.28 0.52 -0.76
N VAL A 183 -10.19 0.27 0.54
CA VAL A 183 -10.34 -1.06 1.12
C VAL A 183 -10.97 -0.92 2.51
N LEU A 184 -11.94 -1.79 2.83
CA LEU A 184 -12.82 -1.62 4.00
C LEU A 184 -12.07 -1.52 5.34
N ASP A 185 -11.03 -2.33 5.52
CA ASP A 185 -10.31 -2.49 6.79
C ASP A 185 -8.87 -1.94 6.75
N GLY A 186 -8.60 -0.95 5.90
CA GLY A 186 -7.24 -0.43 5.77
C GLY A 186 -7.10 0.76 4.84
N ARG A 187 -5.86 0.95 4.40
CA ARG A 187 -5.48 1.86 3.33
C ARG A 187 -4.80 1.05 2.25
N VAL A 188 -4.89 1.49 1.01
CA VAL A 188 -4.26 0.82 -0.12
C VAL A 188 -3.50 1.83 -0.97
N GLU A 189 -2.32 1.42 -1.40
CA GLU A 189 -1.56 2.07 -2.47
C GLU A 189 -1.45 1.09 -3.63
N VAL A 190 -1.41 1.63 -4.84
CA VAL A 190 -1.38 0.84 -6.07
C VAL A 190 -0.11 1.16 -6.84
N ILE A 191 0.52 0.16 -7.43
CA ILE A 191 1.60 0.35 -8.39
C ILE A 191 1.09 -0.04 -9.77
N THR A 192 1.29 0.85 -10.73
CA THR A 192 0.97 0.61 -12.14
C THR A 192 2.23 0.31 -12.96
N ASP A 193 2.04 -0.26 -14.14
CA ASP A 193 3.07 -0.45 -15.16
C ASP A 193 3.74 0.86 -15.59
N VAL A 194 2.95 1.90 -15.84
CA VAL A 194 3.46 3.24 -16.20
C VAL A 194 4.40 3.78 -15.13
N GLU A 195 4.06 3.60 -13.84
CA GLU A 195 4.94 4.04 -12.74
C GLU A 195 6.26 3.25 -12.72
N VAL A 196 6.21 1.93 -12.92
CA VAL A 196 7.42 1.10 -12.99
C VAL A 196 8.29 1.47 -14.20
N GLU A 197 7.68 1.69 -15.35
CA GLU A 197 8.40 2.15 -16.54
C GLU A 197 9.06 3.50 -16.28
N SER A 198 8.33 4.47 -15.72
CA SER A 198 8.82 5.82 -15.46
C SER A 198 10.07 5.86 -14.57
N VAL A 199 10.17 4.98 -13.57
CA VAL A 199 11.33 4.91 -12.65
C VAL A 199 12.50 4.09 -13.22
N ASN A 200 12.28 3.37 -14.32
CA ASN A 200 13.30 2.58 -15.02
C ASN A 200 13.56 3.10 -16.46
N LEU A 201 13.20 4.36 -16.75
CA LEU A 201 13.62 5.07 -17.96
C LEU A 201 15.12 5.41 -17.82
N GLU A 202 15.97 4.50 -18.28
CA GLU A 202 17.36 4.79 -18.65
C GLU A 202 17.44 5.27 -20.10
#